data_AF-A0A7W6ZUZ1-F1
#
_entry.id   AF-A0A7W6ZUZ1-F1
#
_cell.length_a   1.000
_cell.length_b   1.000
_cell.length_c   1.000
_cell.angle_alpha   90.00
_cell.angle_beta   90.00
_cell.angle_gamma   90.00
#
_symmetry.space_group_name_H-M   'P 1'
#
loop_
_entity.id
_entity.type
_entity.pdbx_description
1 polymer ?
#
loop_
_entity_poly.entity_id
_entity_poly.type
_entity_poly.pdbx_seq_one_letter_code
_entity_poly.pdbx_strand_id
1 'polypeptide(L)'
;MQDYDLPIVVTNHGPEFPARLKVIRLPASWYAVIWENPERYASFSQERTEKNGGHEHMSDDAFLARVQLIAGFVQGVDFEYAGAQ
;
A
#
# COMPACT_ATOMS: atom_id res chain seq x y z
N MET A 1 -9.12 -10.61 -9.40
CA MET A 1 -8.06 -10.62 -8.37
C MET A 1 -6.79 -10.18 -9.04
N GLN A 2 -6.12 -9.18 -8.50
CA GLN A 2 -4.87 -8.66 -9.02
C GLN A 2 -3.88 -8.50 -7.88
N ASP A 3 -2.64 -8.91 -8.14
CA ASP A 3 -1.58 -8.92 -7.14
C ASP A 3 -0.48 -7.97 -7.58
N TYR A 4 0.04 -7.19 -6.63
CA TYR A 4 1.16 -6.28 -6.82
C TYR A 4 2.26 -6.71 -5.86
N ASP A 5 3.50 -6.76 -6.36
CA ASP A 5 4.70 -6.98 -5.54
C ASP A 5 5.74 -5.93 -5.96
N LEU A 6 5.78 -4.84 -5.20
CA LEU A 6 6.46 -3.61 -5.59
C LEU A 6 7.60 -3.28 -4.61
N PRO A 7 8.79 -2.93 -5.12
CA PRO A 7 9.82 -2.34 -4.28
C PRO A 7 9.39 -0.93 -3.87
N ILE A 8 9.59 -0.59 -2.60
CA ILE A 8 9.32 0.73 -2.05
C ILE A 8 10.51 1.23 -1.24
N VAL A 9 10.58 2.54 -1.03
CA VAL A 9 11.49 3.18 -0.08
C VAL A 9 10.63 3.82 1.01
N VAL A 10 10.79 3.39 2.25
CA VAL A 10 10.07 3.98 3.39
C VAL A 10 10.75 5.29 3.78
N THR A 11 9.96 6.36 3.86
CA THR A 11 10.41 7.76 4.01
C THR A 11 9.89 8.43 5.28
N ASN A 12 9.47 7.63 6.28
CA ASN A 12 9.12 8.09 7.62
C ASN A 12 10.20 9.03 8.21
N HIS A 13 9.85 9.77 9.29
CA HIS A 13 10.81 10.58 10.05
C HIS A 13 12.01 9.75 10.57
N GLY A 14 13.08 9.67 9.77
CA GLY A 14 14.25 8.84 10.02
C GLY A 14 15.03 8.55 8.73
N PRO A 15 16.05 7.67 8.79
CA PRO A 15 16.75 7.21 7.60
C PRO A 15 15.81 6.45 6.67
N GLU A 16 15.86 6.79 5.39
CA GLU A 16 15.17 6.03 4.35
C GLU A 16 15.69 4.59 4.32
N PHE A 17 14.79 3.63 4.15
CA PHE A 17 15.17 2.23 4.02
C PHE A 17 14.33 1.50 2.97
N PRO A 18 14.92 0.55 2.23
CA PRO A 18 14.20 -0.24 1.25
C PRO A 18 13.27 -1.24 1.92
N ALA A 19 12.07 -1.41 1.37
CA ALA A 19 11.13 -2.44 1.78
C ALA A 19 10.38 -3.00 0.56
N ARG A 20 9.55 -4.02 0.79
CA ARG A 20 8.62 -4.53 -0.21
C ARG A 20 7.19 -4.31 0.22
N LEU A 21 6.35 -3.96 -0.75
CA LEU A 21 4.90 -3.89 -0.61
C LEU A 21 4.28 -5.02 -1.44
N LYS A 22 3.51 -5.91 -0.81
CA LYS A 22 2.51 -6.74 -1.51
C LYS A 22 1.14 -6.18 -1.31
N VAL A 23 0.34 -6.18 -2.38
CA VAL A 23 -1.08 -5.84 -2.34
C VAL A 23 -1.87 -6.90 -3.09
N ILE A 24 -2.95 -7.38 -2.48
CA ILE A 24 -3.96 -8.22 -3.12
C ILE A 24 -5.22 -7.38 -3.28
N ARG A 25 -5.63 -7.14 -4.53
CA ARG A 25 -6.83 -6.37 -4.89
C ARG A 25 -7.96 -7.32 -5.30
N LEU A 26 -9.03 -7.31 -4.50
CA LEU A 26 -10.28 -8.00 -4.76
C LEU A 26 -11.33 -7.01 -5.29
N PRO A 27 -12.51 -7.43 -5.76
CA PRO A 27 -13.54 -6.50 -6.24
C PRO A 27 -14.07 -5.55 -5.15
N ALA A 28 -14.23 -6.04 -3.92
CA ALA A 28 -14.85 -5.30 -2.81
C ALA A 28 -13.89 -4.95 -1.66
N SER A 29 -12.65 -5.41 -1.70
CA SER A 29 -11.65 -5.13 -0.67
C SER A 29 -10.23 -5.27 -1.22
N TRP A 30 -9.25 -4.84 -0.44
CA TRP A 30 -7.86 -5.16 -0.68
C TRP A 30 -7.09 -5.29 0.62
N TYR A 31 -5.97 -6.01 0.54
CA TYR A 31 -5.07 -6.29 1.66
C TYR A 31 -3.65 -5.98 1.22
N ALA A 32 -2.87 -5.37 2.10
CA ALA A 32 -1.49 -5.02 1.85
C ALA A 32 -0.60 -5.41 3.03
N VAL A 33 0.64 -5.75 2.71
CA VAL A 33 1.71 -5.95 3.69
C VAL A 33 2.94 -5.20 3.20
N ILE A 34 3.53 -4.40 4.08
CA ILE A 34 4.87 -3.84 3.92
C ILE A 34 5.80 -4.67 4.79
N TRP A 35 6.91 -5.18 4.25
CA TRP A 35 7.95 -5.82 5.06
C TRP A 35 9.34 -5.42 4.59
N GLU A 36 10.20 -5.16 5.58
CA GLU A 36 11.65 -5.09 5.40
C GLU A 36 12.26 -6.47 5.63
N ASN A 37 11.84 -7.14 6.71
CA ASN A 37 12.27 -8.47 7.12
C ASN A 37 11.14 -9.15 7.92
N PRO A 38 11.27 -10.44 8.30
CA PRO A 38 10.21 -11.16 9.01
C PRO A 38 9.81 -10.56 10.37
N GLU A 39 10.69 -9.80 11.02
CA GLU A 39 10.46 -9.17 12.32
C GLU A 39 9.91 -7.74 12.20
N ARG A 40 10.05 -7.12 11.02
CA ARG A 40 9.63 -5.74 10.75
C ARG A 40 8.72 -5.68 9.53
N TYR A 41 7.43 -5.91 9.80
CA TYR A 41 6.36 -5.81 8.82
C TYR A 41 5.13 -5.08 9.39
N ALA A 42 4.30 -4.54 8.51
CA ALA A 42 3.02 -3.93 8.83
C ALA A 42 1.98 -4.39 7.79
N SER A 43 0.80 -4.80 8.26
CA SER A 43 -0.32 -5.21 7.40
C SER A 43 -1.49 -4.26 7.55
N PHE A 44 -2.16 -3.94 6.45
CA PHE A 44 -3.32 -3.06 6.43
C PHE A 44 -4.25 -3.42 5.29
N SER A 45 -5.50 -2.98 5.38
CA SER A 45 -6.54 -3.33 4.42
C SER A 45 -7.62 -2.27 4.39
N GLN A 46 -8.42 -2.28 3.35
CA GLN A 46 -9.64 -1.49 3.29
C GLN A 46 -10.74 -2.25 2.58
N GLU A 47 -11.91 -2.26 3.20
CA GLU A 47 -13.14 -2.78 2.61
C GLU A 47 -13.92 -1.65 1.93
N ARG A 48 -14.69 -2.00 0.91
CA ARG A 48 -15.67 -1.10 0.31
C ARG A 48 -16.74 -0.75 1.36
N THR A 49 -17.01 0.54 1.47
CA THR A 49 -18.13 1.08 2.24
C THR A 49 -18.94 2.02 1.35
N GLU A 50 -20.15 2.37 1.76
CA GLU A 50 -20.94 3.39 1.08
C GLU A 50 -20.20 4.74 0.97
N LYS A 51 -19.37 5.07 1.98
CA LYS A 51 -18.65 6.34 2.06
C LYS A 51 -17.42 6.42 1.16
N ASN A 52 -16.73 5.30 0.93
CA ASN A 52 -15.51 5.30 0.12
C ASN A 52 -15.73 4.90 -1.34
N GLY A 53 -16.93 4.41 -1.70
CA GLY A 53 -17.30 4.04 -3.07
C GLY A 53 -16.56 2.83 -3.64
N GLY A 54 -15.71 2.17 -2.84
CA GLY A 54 -14.80 1.11 -3.29
C GLY A 54 -13.67 1.62 -4.19
N HIS A 55 -13.02 0.70 -4.89
CA HIS A 55 -11.82 0.97 -5.68
C HIS A 55 -11.81 0.24 -7.03
N GLU A 56 -12.87 -0.48 -7.38
CA GLU A 56 -12.92 -1.28 -8.62
C GLU A 56 -12.77 -0.42 -9.89
N HIS A 57 -13.29 0.80 -9.86
CA HIS A 57 -13.25 1.76 -10.97
C HIS A 57 -11.90 2.48 -11.13
N MET A 58 -10.96 2.30 -10.18
CA MET A 58 -9.69 3.01 -10.20
C MET A 58 -8.71 2.36 -11.17
N SER A 59 -7.92 3.18 -11.88
CA SER A 59 -6.71 2.69 -12.55
C SER A 59 -5.72 2.15 -11.52
N ASP A 60 -4.73 1.40 -11.99
CA ASP A 60 -3.68 0.87 -11.11
C ASP A 60 -2.92 2.00 -10.38
N ASP A 61 -2.56 3.08 -11.08
CA ASP A 61 -1.86 4.21 -10.46
C ASP A 61 -2.70 4.89 -9.38
N ALA A 62 -3.98 5.15 -9.66
CA ALA A 62 -4.90 5.76 -8.68
C ALA A 62 -5.14 4.85 -7.48
N PHE A 63 -5.22 3.54 -7.72
CA PHE A 63 -5.33 2.54 -6.66
C PHE A 63 -4.06 2.49 -5.79
N LEU A 64 -2.87 2.45 -6.40
CA LEU A 64 -1.59 2.40 -5.70
C LEU A 64 -1.31 3.69 -4.91
N ALA A 65 -1.67 4.86 -5.44
CA ALA A 65 -1.63 6.12 -4.69
C ALA A 65 -2.56 6.07 -3.46
N ARG A 66 -3.73 5.43 -3.58
CA ARG A 66 -4.62 5.22 -2.44
C ARG A 66 -4.05 4.23 -1.41
N VAL A 67 -3.37 3.17 -1.84
CA VAL A 67 -2.68 2.24 -0.94
C VAL A 67 -1.62 2.99 -0.11
N GLN A 68 -0.81 3.83 -0.76
CA GLN A 68 0.20 4.67 -0.12
C GLN A 68 -0.44 5.61 0.93
N LEU A 69 -1.53 6.30 0.57
CA LEU A 69 -2.27 7.17 1.49
C LEU A 69 -2.77 6.41 2.74
N ILE A 70 -3.33 5.21 2.55
CA ILE A 70 -3.87 4.42 3.66
C ILE A 70 -2.75 3.84 4.53
N ALA A 71 -1.58 3.53 3.98
CA ALA A 71 -0.42 3.12 4.77
C ALA A 71 0.03 4.22 5.74
N GLY A 72 0.15 5.46 5.26
CA GLY A 72 0.46 6.62 6.12
C GLY A 72 -0.62 6.83 7.19
N PHE A 73 -1.90 6.76 6.80
CA PHE A 73 -3.01 7.01 7.73
C PHE A 73 -3.18 5.92 8.80
N VAL A 74 -3.09 4.64 8.43
CA VAL A 74 -3.41 3.51 9.33
C VAL A 74 -2.17 3.01 10.06
N GLN A 75 -1.02 2.97 9.39
CA GLN A 75 0.21 2.39 9.95
C GLN A 75 1.27 3.45 10.29
N GLY A 76 1.06 4.72 9.92
CA GLY A 76 2.10 5.74 10.03
C GLY A 76 3.32 5.43 9.18
N VAL A 77 3.12 4.78 8.03
CA VAL A 77 4.19 4.40 7.08
C VAL A 77 4.04 5.22 5.81
N ASP A 78 4.88 6.23 5.68
CA ASP A 78 5.11 6.99 4.46
C ASP A 78 6.18 6.28 3.63
N PHE A 79 5.95 6.14 2.33
CA PHE A 79 6.89 5.48 1.43
C PHE A 79 6.72 6.00 0.00
N GLU A 80 7.72 5.77 -0.86
CA GLU A 80 7.65 5.99 -2.31
C GLU A 80 7.84 4.67 -3.07
N TYR A 81 7.21 4.55 -4.24
CA TYR A 81 7.42 3.41 -5.13
C TYR A 81 8.77 3.55 -5.85
N ALA A 82 9.62 2.53 -5.76
CA ALA A 82 10.92 2.56 -6.43
C ALA A 82 10.71 2.40 -7.95
N GLY A 83 10.78 3.51 -8.68
CA GLY A 83 10.55 3.54 -10.13
C GLY A 83 9.59 4.63 -10.62
N ALA A 84 9.04 5.46 -9.74
CA ALA A 84 8.36 6.70 -10.15
C ALA A 84 9.41 7.76 -10.54
N GLN A 85 9.82 7.76 -11.82
CA GLN A 85 10.49 8.88 -12.48
C GLN A 85 9.63 9.37 -13.65
#